data_AF-A0A6N2L9W5-F1
#
_entry.id   AF-A0A6N2L9W5-F1
#
_cell.length_a   1.000
_cell.length_b   1.000
_cell.length_c   1.000
_cell.angle_alpha   90.00
_cell.angle_beta   90.00
_cell.angle_gamma   90.00
#
_symmetry.space_group_name_H-M   'P 1'
#
loop_
_entity.id
_entity.type
_entity.pdbx_description
1 polymer ?
#
loop_
_entity_poly.entity_id
_entity_poly.type
_entity_poly.pdbx_seq_one_letter_code
_entity_poly.pdbx_strand_id
1 'polypeptide(L)'
;IAYKALGGTDAHATTVSIFNILASYSWDAKLVLTMAAFALNYGEFWLLAQIYSSNQLAKSMAILKQLPSIMENLGPLKARFDALNNVIKLMMDVTRCVVEFKDLPTSYISQEVPALSTAMAHIPTAVYWTLRSVVACAAQITAITTMGHEFSVSTTEAWELSTLAHKLSNILEHLRKQLVACYEYIDEKRNVETFQMLKNLFEMIHIDNMKVLRALIYAKDDIQPLIDGSSKKRVHLDVLRRKNVLLLISGLDILNDDELSILEQIYNESRQHGARLDSQYELVWVPIMDHSVQWSDTVNEKFKSIIIP
;
A
#
# COMPACT_ATOMS: atom_id res chain seq x y z
N ILE A 1 -29.20 4.44 10.57
CA ILE A 1 -28.47 5.73 10.60
C ILE A 1 -29.42 6.86 10.20
N ALA A 2 -30.02 6.83 9.01
CA ALA A 2 -31.01 7.81 8.56
C ALA A 2 -32.18 8.06 9.57
N TYR A 3 -32.81 7.00 10.09
CA TYR A 3 -33.92 7.12 11.06
C TYR A 3 -33.54 7.84 12.37
N LYS A 4 -32.29 7.70 12.84
CA LYS A 4 -31.83 8.34 14.08
C LYS A 4 -31.32 9.78 13.86
N ALA A 5 -30.83 10.09 12.66
CA ALA A 5 -30.40 11.45 12.30
C ALA A 5 -31.59 12.43 12.20
N LEU A 6 -32.80 11.94 11.90
CA LEU A 6 -34.03 12.72 11.80
C LEU A 6 -34.65 13.11 13.16
N GLY A 7 -34.17 12.54 14.27
CA GLY A 7 -34.78 12.71 15.60
C GLY A 7 -34.36 13.96 16.38
N GLY A 8 -33.53 14.85 15.81
CA GLY A 8 -32.99 16.02 16.52
C GLY A 8 -32.06 15.66 17.70
N THR A 9 -31.67 14.40 17.84
CA THR A 9 -30.78 13.91 18.88
C THR A 9 -29.35 14.39 18.67
N ASP A 10 -28.71 14.83 19.76
CA ASP A 10 -27.28 15.15 19.82
C ASP A 10 -26.46 14.11 19.03
N ALA A 11 -25.68 14.58 18.07
CA ALA A 11 -24.94 13.71 17.17
C ALA A 11 -23.87 12.87 17.92
N HIS A 12 -23.44 13.30 19.11
CA HIS A 12 -22.68 12.42 20.01
C HIS A 12 -23.51 11.23 20.48
N ALA A 13 -24.73 11.44 20.99
CA ALA A 13 -25.63 10.36 21.42
C ALA A 13 -25.94 9.36 20.27
N THR A 14 -26.12 9.87 19.05
CA THR A 14 -26.30 9.02 17.86
C THR A 14 -25.07 8.18 17.57
N THR A 15 -23.87 8.77 17.65
CA THR A 15 -22.59 8.06 17.49
C THR A 15 -22.42 6.97 18.55
N VAL A 16 -22.69 7.27 19.83
CA VAL A 16 -22.63 6.28 20.92
C VAL A 16 -23.62 5.14 20.68
N SER A 17 -24.82 5.45 20.18
CA SER A 17 -25.80 4.43 19.85
C SER A 17 -25.33 3.49 18.72
N ILE A 18 -24.63 4.01 17.71
CA ILE A 18 -24.01 3.19 16.66
C ILE A 18 -22.92 2.30 17.27
N PHE A 19 -22.10 2.82 18.19
CA PHE A 19 -21.11 2.02 18.91
C PHE A 19 -21.73 0.85 19.68
N ASN A 20 -22.85 1.08 20.35
CA ASN A 20 -23.56 0.04 21.09
C ASN A 20 -24.11 -1.05 20.15
N ILE A 21 -24.61 -0.67 18.96
CA ILE A 21 -25.06 -1.64 17.94
C ILE A 21 -23.88 -2.50 17.46
N LEU A 22 -22.71 -1.88 17.29
CA LEU A 22 -21.53 -2.55 16.77
C LEU A 22 -20.58 -3.06 17.87
N ALA A 23 -21.07 -3.18 19.12
CA ALA A 23 -20.23 -3.41 20.29
C ALA A 23 -19.35 -4.68 20.14
N SER A 24 -19.92 -5.76 19.61
CA SER A 24 -19.27 -7.06 19.42
C SER A 24 -18.21 -7.10 18.31
N TYR A 25 -18.16 -6.10 17.43
CA TYR A 25 -17.23 -6.09 16.30
C TYR A 25 -15.86 -5.50 16.69
N SER A 26 -14.79 -5.85 15.99
CA SER A 26 -13.49 -5.19 16.15
C SER A 26 -13.53 -3.73 15.65
N TRP A 27 -12.55 -2.91 16.05
CA TRP A 27 -12.52 -1.48 15.69
C TRP A 27 -12.51 -1.21 14.19
N ASP A 28 -11.74 -1.98 13.43
CA ASP A 28 -11.72 -1.97 11.96
C ASP A 28 -13.09 -2.36 11.37
N ALA A 29 -13.71 -3.42 11.89
CA ALA A 29 -15.00 -3.89 11.41
C ALA A 29 -16.12 -2.86 11.70
N LYS A 30 -16.06 -2.18 12.85
CA LYS A 30 -16.97 -1.06 13.17
C LYS A 30 -16.90 0.03 12.08
N LEU A 31 -15.70 0.40 11.63
CA LEU A 31 -15.52 1.37 10.56
C LEU A 31 -16.08 0.87 9.23
N VAL A 32 -15.66 -0.32 8.78
CA VAL A 32 -16.07 -0.88 7.49
C VAL A 32 -17.59 -1.04 7.40
N LEU A 33 -18.22 -1.58 8.45
CA LEU A 33 -19.67 -1.75 8.50
C LEU A 33 -20.41 -0.41 8.49
N THR A 34 -19.91 0.59 9.23
CA THR A 34 -20.52 1.93 9.25
C THR A 34 -20.37 2.61 7.89
N MET A 35 -19.20 2.54 7.27
CA MET A 35 -18.94 3.11 5.93
C MET A 35 -19.79 2.43 4.86
N ALA A 36 -19.92 1.10 4.91
CA ALA A 36 -20.79 0.35 4.00
C ALA A 36 -22.27 0.75 4.19
N ALA A 37 -22.74 0.83 5.43
CA ALA A 37 -24.09 1.30 5.71
C ALA A 37 -24.30 2.74 5.22
N PHE A 38 -23.35 3.64 5.42
CA PHE A 38 -23.42 5.01 4.92
C PHE A 38 -23.50 5.05 3.39
N ALA A 39 -22.65 4.30 2.70
CA ALA A 39 -22.64 4.19 1.25
C ALA A 39 -23.97 3.64 0.70
N LEU A 40 -24.58 2.65 1.35
CA LEU A 40 -25.89 2.11 0.94
C LEU A 40 -27.03 3.12 1.11
N ASN A 41 -27.00 3.92 2.18
CA ASN A 41 -28.08 4.88 2.46
C ASN A 41 -28.00 6.14 1.58
N TYR A 42 -26.80 6.57 1.21
CA TYR A 42 -26.60 7.88 0.56
C TYR A 42 -25.91 7.80 -0.80
N GLY A 43 -25.38 6.63 -1.18
CA GLY A 43 -24.74 6.40 -2.47
C GLY A 43 -25.72 6.48 -3.64
N GLU A 44 -26.98 6.05 -3.47
CA GLU A 44 -28.00 6.21 -4.51
C GLU A 44 -28.30 7.69 -4.81
N PHE A 45 -28.43 8.51 -3.76
CA PHE A 45 -28.61 9.96 -3.91
C PHE A 45 -27.41 10.56 -4.64
N TRP A 46 -26.19 10.17 -4.23
CA TRP A 46 -24.97 10.67 -4.85
C TRP A 46 -24.85 10.28 -6.33
N LEU A 47 -25.17 9.03 -6.66
CA LEU A 47 -25.17 8.54 -8.03
C LEU A 47 -26.17 9.32 -8.88
N LEU A 48 -27.42 9.46 -8.40
CA LEU A 48 -28.45 10.27 -9.04
C LEU A 48 -28.00 11.72 -9.23
N ALA A 49 -27.33 12.30 -8.22
CA ALA A 49 -26.80 13.66 -8.27
C ALA A 49 -25.80 13.86 -9.43
N GLN A 50 -24.94 12.88 -9.67
CA GLN A 50 -23.90 12.94 -10.70
C GLN A 50 -24.43 12.74 -12.12
N ILE A 51 -25.38 11.83 -12.33
CA ILE A 51 -25.85 11.46 -13.68
C ILE A 51 -27.11 12.22 -14.13
N TYR A 52 -27.66 13.10 -13.29
CA TYR A 52 -28.89 13.83 -13.58
C TYR A 52 -28.83 14.68 -14.84
N SER A 53 -27.72 15.39 -15.08
CA SER A 53 -27.57 16.26 -16.26
C SER A 53 -27.47 15.47 -17.56
N SER A 54 -26.96 14.24 -17.50
CA SER A 54 -26.63 13.40 -18.67
C SER A 54 -27.63 12.28 -18.95
N ASN A 55 -28.47 11.89 -17.99
CA ASN A 55 -29.34 10.70 -18.11
C ASN A 55 -30.82 11.01 -17.85
N GLN A 56 -31.68 10.76 -18.83
CA GLN A 56 -33.14 10.99 -18.74
C GLN A 56 -33.83 10.10 -17.69
N LEU A 57 -33.40 8.85 -17.54
CA LEU A 57 -33.92 7.95 -16.50
C LEU A 57 -33.60 8.49 -15.10
N ALA A 58 -32.41 9.05 -14.92
CA ALA A 58 -32.02 9.66 -13.65
C ALA A 58 -32.86 10.91 -13.34
N LYS A 59 -33.24 11.70 -14.35
CA LYS A 59 -34.19 12.82 -14.18
C LYS A 59 -35.56 12.32 -13.73
N SER A 60 -36.11 11.30 -14.37
CA SER A 60 -37.39 10.70 -13.97
C SER A 60 -37.34 10.12 -12.55
N MET A 61 -36.24 9.44 -12.19
CA MET A 61 -36.01 8.91 -10.84
C MET A 61 -35.87 10.02 -9.79
N ALA A 62 -35.19 11.13 -10.11
CA ALA A 62 -35.08 12.29 -9.23
C ALA A 62 -36.44 12.94 -8.98
N ILE A 63 -37.28 13.09 -10.02
CA ILE A 63 -38.66 13.58 -9.89
C ILE A 63 -39.48 12.67 -8.97
N LEU A 64 -39.40 11.34 -9.17
CA LEU A 64 -40.11 10.36 -8.36
C LEU A 64 -39.70 10.41 -6.87
N LYS A 65 -38.41 10.62 -6.61
CA LYS A 65 -37.87 10.78 -5.25
C LYS A 65 -37.97 12.22 -4.71
N GLN A 66 -38.70 13.11 -5.38
CA GLN A 66 -38.91 14.52 -4.99
C GLN A 66 -37.62 15.34 -4.82
N LEU A 67 -36.59 15.00 -5.60
CA LEU A 67 -35.30 15.71 -5.65
C LEU A 67 -35.13 16.83 -6.72
N PRO A 68 -36.09 17.18 -7.61
CA PRO A 68 -35.78 18.01 -8.78
C PRO A 68 -35.35 19.45 -8.45
N SER A 69 -35.87 20.06 -7.37
CA SER A 69 -35.54 21.44 -6.95
C SER A 69 -34.08 21.63 -6.48
N ILE A 70 -33.45 20.58 -5.97
CA ILE A 70 -32.04 20.57 -5.53
C ILE A 70 -31.11 20.49 -6.74
N MET A 71 -31.53 19.77 -7.77
CA MET A 71 -30.76 19.49 -8.98
C MET A 71 -30.74 20.67 -9.96
N GLU A 72 -31.74 21.56 -9.88
CA GLU A 72 -31.80 22.82 -10.64
C GLU A 72 -30.94 23.95 -10.02
N ASN A 73 -30.64 23.89 -8.72
CA ASN A 73 -29.86 24.89 -7.97
C ASN A 73 -28.48 24.38 -7.49
N LEU A 74 -27.78 23.62 -8.34
CA LEU A 74 -26.48 23.02 -8.00
C LEU A 74 -25.36 24.05 -7.71
N GLY A 75 -25.45 25.27 -8.27
CA GLY A 75 -24.41 26.30 -8.14
C GLY A 75 -24.11 26.70 -6.67
N PRO A 76 -25.10 27.21 -5.91
CA PRO A 76 -24.92 27.58 -4.50
C PRO A 76 -24.59 26.41 -3.56
N LEU A 77 -24.99 25.18 -3.92
CA LEU A 77 -24.77 23.98 -3.12
C LEU A 77 -23.42 23.30 -3.37
N LYS A 78 -22.71 23.69 -4.44
CA LYS A 78 -21.43 23.09 -4.84
C LYS A 78 -20.39 23.11 -3.70
N ALA A 79 -20.22 24.24 -3.04
CA ALA A 79 -19.26 24.36 -1.92
C ALA A 79 -19.59 23.41 -0.75
N ARG A 80 -20.88 23.12 -0.51
CA ARG A 80 -21.30 22.15 0.51
C ARG A 80 -21.00 20.73 0.09
N PHE A 81 -21.27 20.39 -1.16
CA PHE A 81 -20.92 19.08 -1.71
C PHE A 81 -19.41 18.85 -1.71
N ASP A 82 -18.62 19.87 -2.06
CA ASP A 82 -17.15 19.79 -2.02
C ASP A 82 -16.64 19.57 -0.58
N ALA A 83 -17.21 20.28 0.41
CA ALA A 83 -16.88 20.08 1.81
C ALA A 83 -17.26 18.66 2.31
N LEU A 84 -18.45 18.17 1.96
CA LEU A 84 -18.89 16.81 2.27
C LEU A 84 -17.98 15.76 1.64
N ASN A 85 -17.65 15.91 0.36
CA ASN A 85 -16.75 15.01 -0.37
C ASN A 85 -15.37 14.94 0.28
N ASN A 86 -14.84 16.09 0.72
CA ASN A 86 -13.56 16.13 1.42
C ASN A 86 -13.61 15.31 2.72
N VAL A 87 -14.66 15.50 3.54
CA VAL A 87 -14.84 14.72 4.78
C VAL A 87 -15.01 13.24 4.48
N ILE A 88 -15.82 12.87 3.47
CA ILE A 88 -16.03 11.48 3.05
C ILE A 88 -14.71 10.83 2.61
N LYS A 89 -13.90 11.53 1.82
CA LYS A 89 -12.59 11.05 1.40
C LYS A 89 -11.66 10.83 2.60
N LEU A 90 -11.63 11.77 3.54
CA LEU A 90 -10.86 11.62 4.78
C LEU A 90 -11.33 10.43 5.63
N MET A 91 -12.66 10.23 5.76
CA MET A 91 -13.22 9.06 6.45
C MET A 91 -12.79 7.73 5.80
N MET A 92 -12.79 7.68 4.46
CA MET A 92 -12.31 6.52 3.71
C MET A 92 -10.81 6.29 3.93
N ASP A 93 -10.00 7.34 3.89
CA ASP A 93 -8.55 7.23 4.07
C ASP A 93 -8.18 6.80 5.49
N VAL A 94 -8.88 7.32 6.52
CA VAL A 94 -8.74 6.85 7.91
C VAL A 94 -9.15 5.39 8.02
N THR A 95 -10.27 5.00 7.41
CA THR A 95 -10.74 3.60 7.42
C THR A 95 -9.71 2.67 6.79
N ARG A 96 -9.16 3.03 5.63
CA ARG A 96 -8.13 2.25 4.96
C ARG A 96 -6.88 2.12 5.84
N CYS A 97 -6.40 3.23 6.40
CA CYS A 97 -5.24 3.24 7.28
C CYS A 97 -5.42 2.33 8.52
N VAL A 98 -6.60 2.36 9.16
CA VAL A 98 -6.91 1.48 10.30
C VAL A 98 -6.95 0.00 9.90
N VAL A 99 -7.48 -0.32 8.70
CA VAL A 99 -7.47 -1.69 8.17
C VAL A 99 -6.05 -2.16 7.87
N GLU A 100 -5.20 -1.30 7.30
CA GLU A 100 -3.80 -1.62 7.02
C GLU A 100 -3.01 -2.01 8.29
N PHE A 101 -3.30 -1.40 9.44
CA PHE A 101 -2.71 -1.82 10.71
C PHE A 101 -3.09 -3.25 11.13
N LYS A 102 -4.29 -3.70 10.79
CA LYS A 102 -4.73 -5.08 11.06
C LYS A 102 -4.08 -6.10 10.13
N ASP A 103 -3.75 -5.68 8.91
CA ASP A 103 -3.11 -6.51 7.90
C ASP A 103 -1.59 -6.60 8.07
N LEU A 104 -1.02 -5.92 9.08
CA LEU A 104 0.41 -6.03 9.39
C LEU A 104 0.80 -7.47 9.75
N PRO A 105 1.96 -7.96 9.28
CA PRO A 105 2.38 -9.34 9.49
C PRO A 105 2.77 -9.59 10.95
N THR A 106 1.89 -10.30 11.67
CA THR A 106 2.00 -10.58 13.10
C THR A 106 3.24 -11.40 13.51
N SER A 107 3.90 -12.07 12.56
CA SER A 107 5.17 -12.75 12.81
C SER A 107 6.34 -11.80 13.03
N TYR A 108 6.27 -10.59 12.46
CA TYR A 108 7.38 -9.63 12.49
C TYR A 108 7.17 -8.53 13.52
N ILE A 109 5.93 -8.11 13.75
CA ILE A 109 5.59 -7.00 14.65
C ILE A 109 4.62 -7.42 15.75
N SER A 110 4.87 -6.93 16.96
CA SER A 110 4.03 -7.13 18.14
C SER A 110 3.69 -5.78 18.80
N GLN A 111 2.75 -5.79 19.75
CA GLN A 111 2.31 -4.59 20.47
C GLN A 111 3.40 -3.97 21.35
N GLU A 112 4.56 -4.62 21.50
CA GLU A 112 5.73 -4.07 22.20
C GLU A 112 6.43 -2.96 21.40
N VAL A 113 6.23 -2.93 20.07
CA VAL A 113 6.80 -1.90 19.22
C VAL A 113 6.10 -0.57 19.50
N PRO A 114 6.84 0.50 19.88
CA PRO A 114 6.24 1.77 20.29
C PRO A 114 5.30 2.38 19.24
N ALA A 115 5.66 2.24 17.95
CA ALA A 115 4.85 2.75 16.85
C ALA A 115 3.48 2.07 16.77
N LEU A 116 3.46 0.73 16.85
CA LEU A 116 2.22 -0.04 16.81
C LEU A 116 1.38 0.20 18.07
N SER A 117 2.00 0.22 19.25
CA SER A 117 1.32 0.49 20.51
C SER A 117 0.63 1.86 20.51
N THR A 118 1.35 2.88 20.05
CA THR A 118 0.83 4.25 19.92
C THR A 118 -0.35 4.30 18.93
N ALA A 119 -0.23 3.63 17.78
CA ALA A 119 -1.32 3.54 16.82
C ALA A 119 -2.55 2.85 17.42
N MET A 120 -2.39 1.70 18.09
CA MET A 120 -3.48 0.95 18.71
C MET A 120 -4.22 1.78 19.78
N ALA A 121 -3.51 2.61 20.54
CA ALA A 121 -4.13 3.52 21.51
C ALA A 121 -4.96 4.63 20.84
N HIS A 122 -4.58 5.07 19.64
CA HIS A 122 -5.28 6.11 18.87
C HIS A 122 -6.42 5.58 17.99
N ILE A 123 -6.44 4.30 17.63
CA ILE A 123 -7.49 3.70 16.79
C ILE A 123 -8.91 3.93 17.33
N PRO A 124 -9.23 3.70 18.63
CA PRO A 124 -10.56 3.96 19.15
C PRO A 124 -11.02 5.42 18.94
N THR A 125 -10.09 6.36 19.10
CA THR A 125 -10.33 7.79 18.87
C THR A 125 -10.61 8.06 17.39
N ALA A 126 -9.81 7.47 16.49
CA ALA A 126 -10.03 7.56 15.05
C ALA A 126 -11.39 7.00 14.64
N VAL A 127 -11.78 5.85 15.20
CA VAL A 127 -13.08 5.23 14.92
C VAL A 127 -14.22 6.13 15.37
N TYR A 128 -14.11 6.70 16.56
CA TYR A 128 -15.11 7.63 17.09
C TYR A 128 -15.30 8.85 16.18
N TRP A 129 -14.21 9.53 15.80
CA TRP A 129 -14.31 10.71 14.96
C TRP A 129 -14.82 10.39 13.55
N THR A 130 -14.47 9.22 12.99
CA THR A 130 -15.00 8.78 11.69
C THR A 130 -16.51 8.51 11.77
N LEU A 131 -16.98 7.78 12.79
CA LEU A 131 -18.42 7.54 12.97
C LEU A 131 -19.20 8.84 13.24
N ARG A 132 -18.62 9.77 14.01
CA ARG A 132 -19.21 11.09 14.25
C ARG A 132 -19.31 11.92 12.98
N SER A 133 -18.32 11.82 12.10
CA SER A 133 -18.34 12.43 10.77
C SER A 133 -19.38 11.78 9.85
N VAL A 134 -19.55 10.45 9.90
CA VAL A 134 -20.63 9.77 9.16
C VAL A 134 -22.00 10.30 9.58
N VAL A 135 -22.24 10.44 10.89
CA VAL A 135 -23.51 11.00 11.40
C VAL A 135 -23.71 12.44 10.95
N ALA A 136 -22.67 13.28 10.99
CA ALA A 136 -22.73 14.67 10.53
C ALA A 136 -23.03 14.75 9.02
N CYS A 137 -22.32 13.98 8.19
CA CYS A 137 -22.57 13.90 6.75
C CYS A 137 -23.98 13.38 6.44
N ALA A 138 -24.46 12.38 7.18
CA ALA A 138 -25.81 11.85 7.03
C ALA A 138 -26.88 12.92 7.33
N ALA A 139 -26.71 13.69 8.41
CA ALA A 139 -27.61 14.80 8.75
C ALA A 139 -27.60 15.88 7.66
N GLN A 140 -26.42 16.27 7.18
CA GLN A 140 -26.26 17.25 6.11
C GLN A 140 -26.90 16.81 4.78
N ILE A 141 -26.67 15.57 4.35
CA ILE A 141 -27.29 15.03 3.13
C ILE A 141 -28.81 14.98 3.28
N THR A 142 -29.31 14.61 4.46
CA THR A 142 -30.75 14.59 4.74
C THR A 142 -31.34 16.00 4.71
N ALA A 143 -30.69 17.00 5.31
CA ALA A 143 -31.10 18.39 5.26
C ALA A 143 -31.17 18.91 3.82
N ILE A 144 -30.14 18.60 3.00
CA ILE A 144 -30.10 18.96 1.57
C ILE A 144 -31.23 18.27 0.80
N THR A 145 -31.54 17.01 1.12
CA THR A 145 -32.52 16.19 0.38
C THR A 145 -33.98 16.50 0.75
N THR A 146 -34.26 16.83 2.01
CA THR A 146 -35.64 16.92 2.53
C THR A 146 -36.23 18.34 2.47
N MET A 147 -35.43 19.39 2.61
CA MET A 147 -35.94 20.76 2.81
C MET A 147 -35.45 21.74 1.76
N GLY A 148 -35.65 21.45 0.46
CA GLY A 148 -35.29 22.35 -0.64
C GLY A 148 -35.40 23.84 -0.29
N HIS A 149 -34.25 24.51 -0.26
CA HIS A 149 -34.03 25.96 -0.09
C HIS A 149 -34.66 26.70 1.13
N GLU A 150 -35.36 26.06 2.07
CA GLU A 150 -36.01 26.80 3.18
C GLU A 150 -35.22 26.91 4.48
N PHE A 151 -34.03 26.30 4.59
CA PHE A 151 -33.07 26.66 5.64
C PHE A 151 -32.07 27.69 5.14
N SER A 152 -32.37 28.94 5.51
CA SER A 152 -31.38 30.00 5.71
C SER A 152 -30.09 29.41 6.30
N VAL A 153 -28.99 29.77 5.65
CA VAL A 153 -27.61 29.42 5.98
C VAL A 153 -27.35 29.54 7.49
N SER A 154 -27.40 28.43 8.23
CA SER A 154 -26.73 28.39 9.53
C SER A 154 -25.24 28.14 9.26
N THR A 155 -24.44 29.21 9.35
CA THR A 155 -22.97 29.21 9.31
C THR A 155 -22.35 28.14 10.23
N THR A 156 -23.07 27.72 11.27
CA THR A 156 -22.74 26.65 12.21
C THR A 156 -22.47 25.30 11.51
N GLU A 157 -23.29 24.91 10.53
CA GLU A 157 -23.25 23.59 9.89
C GLU A 157 -22.05 23.40 8.93
N ALA A 158 -21.67 24.46 8.21
CA ALA A 158 -20.49 24.45 7.34
C ALA A 158 -19.18 24.47 8.15
N TRP A 159 -19.18 25.16 9.30
CA TRP A 159 -18.05 25.14 10.23
C TRP A 159 -17.82 23.75 10.83
N GLU A 160 -18.89 23.03 11.19
CA GLU A 160 -18.78 21.68 11.74
C GLU A 160 -18.05 20.71 10.78
N LEU A 161 -18.39 20.68 9.49
CA LEU A 161 -17.70 19.82 8.51
C LEU A 161 -16.21 20.17 8.36
N SER A 162 -15.87 21.46 8.37
CA SER A 162 -14.47 21.90 8.28
C SER A 162 -13.68 21.46 9.52
N THR A 163 -14.25 21.59 10.72
CA THR A 163 -13.59 21.13 11.95
C THR A 163 -13.41 19.61 11.97
N LEU A 164 -14.39 18.85 11.48
CA LEU A 164 -14.30 17.39 11.34
C LEU A 164 -13.24 17.00 10.32
N ALA A 165 -13.16 17.69 9.17
CA ALA A 165 -12.12 17.47 8.18
C ALA A 165 -10.73 17.68 8.77
N HIS A 166 -10.53 18.80 9.49
CA HIS A 166 -9.23 19.08 10.12
C HIS A 166 -8.87 18.03 11.18
N LYS A 167 -9.83 17.64 12.04
CA LYS A 167 -9.62 16.57 13.04
C LYS A 167 -9.26 15.23 12.40
N LEU A 168 -10.00 14.80 11.38
CA LEU A 168 -9.72 13.56 10.66
C LEU A 168 -8.36 13.60 9.95
N SER A 169 -8.00 14.74 9.37
CA SER A 169 -6.69 14.93 8.73
C SER A 169 -5.55 14.75 9.72
N ASN A 170 -5.63 15.38 10.89
CA ASN A 170 -4.58 15.27 11.92
C ASN A 170 -4.46 13.84 12.45
N ILE A 171 -5.60 13.16 12.66
CA ILE A 171 -5.62 11.75 13.05
C ILE A 171 -4.99 10.87 11.96
N LEU A 172 -5.36 11.09 10.70
CA LEU A 172 -4.83 10.34 9.56
C LEU A 172 -3.32 10.52 9.41
N GLU A 173 -2.82 11.75 9.54
CA GLU A 173 -1.39 12.05 9.47
C GLU A 173 -0.63 11.32 10.59
N HIS A 174 -1.13 11.38 11.82
CA HIS A 174 -0.54 10.68 12.94
C HIS A 174 -0.51 9.16 12.72
N LEU A 175 -1.63 8.56 12.31
CA LEU A 175 -1.73 7.13 12.05
C LEU A 175 -0.82 6.70 10.90
N ARG A 176 -0.76 7.45 9.80
CA ARG A 176 0.15 7.17 8.69
C ARG A 176 1.61 7.20 9.11
N LYS A 177 2.00 8.17 9.93
CA LYS A 177 3.37 8.23 10.47
C LYS A 177 3.72 6.98 11.28
N GLN A 178 2.80 6.51 12.13
CA GLN A 178 3.02 5.26 12.88
C GLN A 178 3.06 4.04 11.96
N LEU A 179 2.25 4.03 10.89
CA LEU A 179 2.21 2.92 9.95
C LEU A 179 3.53 2.80 9.17
N VAL A 180 4.08 3.93 8.70
CA VAL A 180 5.39 3.97 8.05
C VAL A 180 6.47 3.43 8.99
N ALA A 181 6.51 3.90 10.24
CA ALA A 181 7.47 3.41 11.24
C ALA A 181 7.32 1.90 11.53
N CYS A 182 6.09 1.36 11.48
CA CYS A 182 5.86 -0.08 11.61
C CYS A 182 6.46 -0.85 10.42
N TYR A 183 6.26 -0.37 9.19
CA TYR A 183 6.83 -1.01 8.00
C TYR A 183 8.36 -0.94 7.98
N GLU A 184 8.95 0.20 8.36
CA GLU A 184 10.40 0.35 8.49
C GLU A 184 10.97 -0.67 9.50
N TYR A 185 10.34 -0.81 10.67
CA TYR A 185 10.74 -1.80 11.67
C TYR A 185 10.64 -3.24 11.16
N ILE A 186 9.55 -3.56 10.45
CA ILE A 186 9.35 -4.90 9.87
C ILE A 186 10.44 -5.19 8.84
N ASP A 187 10.76 -4.22 7.98
CA ASP A 187 11.78 -4.40 6.95
C ASP A 187 13.17 -4.59 7.55
N GLU A 188 13.53 -3.79 8.56
CA GLU A 188 14.79 -3.96 9.29
C GLU A 188 14.91 -5.35 9.92
N LYS A 189 13.85 -5.81 10.61
CA LYS A 189 13.83 -7.15 11.21
C LYS A 189 13.96 -8.24 10.15
N ARG A 190 13.25 -8.11 9.03
CA ARG A 190 13.32 -9.05 7.90
C ARG A 190 14.72 -9.09 7.29
N ASN A 191 15.39 -7.95 7.17
CA ASN A 191 16.76 -7.86 6.67
C ASN A 191 17.74 -8.58 7.61
N VAL A 192 17.60 -8.38 8.93
CA VAL A 192 18.40 -9.10 9.94
C VAL A 192 18.17 -10.61 9.87
N GLU A 193 16.92 -11.06 9.81
CA GLU A 193 16.58 -12.49 9.71
C GLU A 193 17.13 -13.11 8.41
N THR A 194 17.01 -12.40 7.29
CA THR A 194 17.56 -12.84 6.00
C THR A 194 19.09 -12.92 6.04
N PHE A 195 19.75 -11.93 6.63
CA PHE A 195 21.20 -11.94 6.83
C PHE A 195 21.65 -13.11 7.70
N GLN A 196 20.97 -13.34 8.82
CA GLN A 196 21.30 -14.44 9.73
C GLN A 196 21.04 -15.81 9.08
N MET A 197 19.94 -15.95 8.33
CA MET A 197 19.68 -17.14 7.53
C MET A 197 20.82 -17.40 6.55
N LEU A 198 21.26 -16.37 5.82
CA LEU A 198 22.34 -16.49 4.86
C LEU A 198 23.66 -16.86 5.54
N LYS A 199 24.01 -16.21 6.65
CA LYS A 199 25.21 -16.53 7.44
C LYS A 199 25.21 -18.00 7.88
N ASN A 200 24.10 -18.46 8.48
CA ASN A 200 23.95 -19.85 8.89
C ASN A 200 24.07 -20.80 7.69
N LEU A 201 23.53 -20.41 6.53
CA LEU A 201 23.65 -21.20 5.31
C LEU A 201 25.11 -21.32 4.87
N PHE A 202 25.92 -20.27 4.97
CA PHE A 202 27.35 -20.35 4.62
C PHE A 202 28.20 -21.13 5.63
N GLU A 203 27.80 -21.18 6.90
CA GLU A 203 28.52 -21.93 7.94
C GLU A 203 28.20 -23.44 7.90
N MET A 204 27.05 -23.84 7.34
CA MET A 204 26.66 -25.24 7.20
C MET A 204 27.47 -25.97 6.13
N ILE A 205 27.78 -27.24 6.38
CA ILE A 205 28.34 -28.15 5.38
C ILE A 205 27.22 -28.60 4.44
N HIS A 206 27.39 -28.37 3.12
CA HIS A 206 26.44 -28.80 2.10
C HIS A 206 27.01 -29.92 1.22
N ILE A 207 26.11 -30.74 0.64
CA ILE A 207 26.46 -31.77 -0.34
C ILE A 207 26.85 -31.13 -1.69
N ASP A 208 26.20 -30.02 -2.04
CA ASP A 208 26.53 -29.18 -3.19
C ASP A 208 26.21 -27.70 -2.88
N ASN A 209 26.58 -26.82 -3.79
CA ASN A 209 26.41 -25.37 -3.69
C ASN A 209 24.98 -24.87 -4.01
N MET A 210 24.03 -25.74 -4.34
CA MET A 210 22.73 -25.30 -4.87
C MET A 210 21.88 -24.56 -3.85
N LYS A 211 21.92 -24.94 -2.57
CA LYS A 211 21.16 -24.24 -1.52
C LYS A 211 21.60 -22.79 -1.39
N VAL A 212 22.92 -22.54 -1.42
CA VAL A 212 23.52 -21.21 -1.35
C VAL A 212 23.18 -20.39 -2.59
N LEU A 213 23.36 -20.95 -3.78
CA LEU A 213 23.05 -20.27 -5.04
C LEU A 213 21.57 -19.89 -5.16
N ARG A 214 20.66 -20.76 -4.72
CA ARG A 214 19.22 -20.48 -4.69
C ARG A 214 18.86 -19.37 -3.72
N ALA A 215 19.50 -19.34 -2.55
CA ALA A 215 19.25 -18.29 -1.56
C ALA A 215 19.76 -16.92 -2.04
N LEU A 216 20.90 -16.87 -2.74
CA LEU A 216 21.52 -15.63 -3.22
C LEU A 216 20.91 -15.08 -4.51
N ILE A 217 20.63 -15.95 -5.47
CA ILE A 217 20.25 -15.53 -6.83
C ILE A 217 18.74 -15.62 -6.99
N TYR A 218 18.19 -16.82 -6.87
CA TYR A 218 16.77 -17.05 -7.08
C TYR A 218 16.29 -18.36 -6.46
N ALA A 219 15.34 -18.26 -5.53
CA ALA A 219 14.93 -19.41 -4.71
C ALA A 219 14.01 -20.39 -5.43
N LYS A 220 13.22 -19.92 -6.42
CA LYS A 220 12.21 -20.72 -7.12
C LYS A 220 12.78 -21.34 -8.41
N ASP A 221 12.15 -22.40 -8.90
CA ASP A 221 12.55 -23.11 -10.13
C ASP A 221 11.69 -22.75 -11.36
N ASP A 222 10.88 -21.71 -11.26
CA ASP A 222 9.93 -21.28 -12.29
C ASP A 222 10.56 -20.46 -13.42
N ILE A 223 11.80 -19.99 -13.27
CA ILE A 223 12.53 -19.25 -14.31
C ILE A 223 13.97 -19.75 -14.49
N GLN A 224 14.59 -19.33 -15.59
CA GLN A 224 16.02 -19.45 -15.87
C GLN A 224 16.71 -18.13 -15.51
N PRO A 225 17.33 -18.01 -14.33
CA PRO A 225 17.79 -16.72 -13.81
C PRO A 225 19.14 -16.27 -14.38
N LEU A 226 19.93 -17.18 -14.94
CA LEU A 226 21.25 -16.88 -15.48
C LEU A 226 21.17 -16.64 -16.99
N ILE A 227 22.08 -15.82 -17.51
CA ILE A 227 22.36 -15.70 -18.94
C ILE A 227 23.78 -16.23 -19.14
N ASP A 228 23.91 -17.26 -19.98
CA ASP A 228 25.21 -17.81 -20.37
C ASP A 228 25.94 -16.81 -21.28
N GLY A 229 27.18 -16.48 -20.95
CA GLY A 229 27.93 -15.45 -21.66
C GLY A 229 28.25 -15.83 -23.11
N SER A 230 28.62 -17.09 -23.31
CA SER A 230 28.99 -17.62 -24.62
C SER A 230 27.80 -17.72 -25.58
N SER A 231 26.68 -18.33 -25.15
CA SER A 231 25.51 -18.53 -26.01
C SER A 231 24.48 -17.40 -25.95
N LYS A 232 24.60 -16.49 -24.98
CA LYS A 232 23.63 -15.43 -24.64
C LYS A 232 22.20 -15.95 -24.38
N LYS A 233 22.07 -17.23 -24.04
CA LYS A 233 20.79 -17.86 -23.71
C LYS A 233 20.58 -17.91 -22.21
N ARG A 234 19.31 -17.92 -21.81
CA ARG A 234 18.96 -18.14 -20.41
C ARG A 234 19.19 -19.59 -20.02
N VAL A 235 19.72 -19.80 -18.82
CA VAL A 235 20.03 -21.13 -18.28
C VAL A 235 19.63 -21.23 -16.80
N HIS A 236 19.42 -22.46 -16.33
CA HIS A 236 19.12 -22.75 -14.92
C HIS A 236 20.40 -22.74 -14.07
N LEU A 237 20.23 -22.55 -12.76
CA LEU A 237 21.33 -22.60 -11.78
C LEU A 237 22.07 -23.96 -11.76
N ASP A 238 21.43 -25.04 -12.22
CA ASP A 238 21.99 -26.39 -12.22
C ASP A 238 23.30 -26.53 -13.01
N VAL A 239 23.57 -25.62 -13.95
CA VAL A 239 24.86 -25.59 -14.69
C VAL A 239 26.06 -25.30 -13.79
N LEU A 240 25.82 -24.72 -12.60
CA LEU A 240 26.83 -24.37 -11.60
C LEU A 240 26.97 -25.44 -10.50
N ARG A 241 26.16 -26.50 -10.53
CA ARG A 241 26.12 -27.51 -9.47
C ARG A 241 27.48 -28.19 -9.33
N ARG A 242 28.00 -28.25 -8.09
CA ARG A 242 29.30 -28.85 -7.71
C ARG A 242 30.51 -28.21 -8.40
N LYS A 243 30.36 -26.98 -8.91
CA LYS A 243 31.47 -26.16 -9.40
C LYS A 243 31.83 -25.11 -8.35
N ASN A 244 33.09 -24.68 -8.32
CA ASN A 244 33.45 -23.47 -7.59
C ASN A 244 32.84 -22.28 -8.33
N VAL A 245 32.16 -21.39 -7.61
CA VAL A 245 31.50 -20.23 -8.21
C VAL A 245 32.11 -18.98 -7.60
N LEU A 246 32.64 -18.11 -8.45
CA LEU A 246 33.08 -16.79 -8.07
C LEU A 246 31.95 -15.80 -8.36
N LEU A 247 31.40 -15.19 -7.32
CA LEU A 247 30.34 -14.20 -7.46
C LEU A 247 30.94 -12.79 -7.54
N LEU A 248 30.66 -12.10 -8.64
CA LEU A 248 30.95 -10.68 -8.80
C LEU A 248 29.65 -9.90 -8.58
N ILE A 249 29.61 -9.07 -7.54
CA ILE A 249 28.43 -8.27 -7.21
C ILE A 249 28.81 -6.80 -7.35
N SER A 250 28.25 -6.11 -8.34
CA SER A 250 28.64 -4.73 -8.66
C SER A 250 27.53 -3.95 -9.38
N GLY A 251 27.66 -2.63 -9.41
CA GLY A 251 26.88 -1.79 -10.33
C GLY A 251 27.31 -1.96 -11.79
N LEU A 252 26.46 -1.52 -12.72
CA LEU A 252 26.75 -1.51 -14.17
C LEU A 252 27.84 -0.51 -14.57
N ASP A 253 28.14 0.46 -13.70
CA ASP A 253 29.04 1.58 -13.99
C ASP A 253 30.47 1.37 -13.47
N ILE A 254 30.72 0.28 -12.75
CA ILE A 254 32.00 0.08 -12.03
C ILE A 254 33.03 -0.60 -12.92
N LEU A 255 32.61 -1.54 -13.75
CA LEU A 255 33.52 -2.37 -14.55
C LEU A 255 33.97 -1.61 -15.80
N ASN A 256 35.14 -0.97 -15.72
CA ASN A 256 35.83 -0.43 -16.90
C ASN A 256 36.45 -1.59 -17.72
N ASP A 257 36.74 -1.34 -18.99
CA ASP A 257 37.31 -2.34 -19.92
C ASP A 257 38.60 -2.99 -19.35
N ASP A 258 39.43 -2.22 -18.64
CA ASP A 258 40.66 -2.71 -18.01
C ASP A 258 40.35 -3.74 -16.91
N GLU A 259 39.37 -3.49 -16.04
CA GLU A 259 39.00 -4.40 -14.94
C GLU A 259 38.36 -5.69 -15.48
N LEU A 260 37.53 -5.57 -16.53
CA LEU A 260 36.96 -6.71 -17.25
C LEU A 260 38.06 -7.56 -17.89
N SER A 261 39.05 -6.92 -18.53
CA SER A 261 40.17 -7.65 -19.15
C SER A 261 41.00 -8.42 -18.13
N ILE A 262 41.20 -7.85 -16.93
CA ILE A 262 41.89 -8.53 -15.82
C ILE A 262 41.06 -9.73 -15.35
N LEU A 263 39.75 -9.56 -15.14
CA LEU A 263 38.86 -10.66 -14.74
C LEU A 263 38.85 -11.80 -15.78
N GLU A 264 38.80 -11.46 -17.06
CA GLU A 264 38.86 -12.41 -18.16
C GLU A 264 40.21 -13.14 -18.19
N GLN A 265 41.31 -12.43 -17.98
CA GLN A 265 42.64 -13.03 -17.89
C GLN A 265 42.72 -14.04 -16.74
N ILE A 266 42.30 -13.65 -15.52
CA ILE A 266 42.34 -14.54 -14.34
C ILE A 266 41.46 -15.78 -14.60
N TYR A 267 40.26 -15.60 -15.16
CA TYR A 267 39.38 -16.71 -15.52
C TYR A 267 40.04 -17.66 -16.54
N ASN A 268 40.62 -17.12 -17.62
CA ASN A 268 41.28 -17.93 -18.65
C ASN A 268 42.53 -18.68 -18.12
N GLU A 269 43.35 -18.03 -17.31
CA GLU A 269 44.53 -18.64 -16.68
C GLU A 269 44.16 -19.82 -15.77
N SER A 270 43.04 -19.70 -15.04
CA SER A 270 42.51 -20.76 -14.18
C SER A 270 42.16 -22.04 -14.95
N ARG A 271 41.73 -21.90 -16.22
CA ARG A 271 41.38 -23.03 -17.09
C ARG A 271 42.58 -23.67 -17.76
N GLN A 272 43.62 -22.89 -18.04
CA GLN A 272 44.84 -23.37 -18.71
C GLN A 272 45.75 -24.19 -17.78
N HIS A 273 45.79 -23.87 -16.47
CA HIS A 273 46.65 -24.53 -15.48
C HIS A 273 45.96 -25.67 -14.69
N GLY A 274 44.99 -26.36 -15.32
CA GLY A 274 44.02 -27.28 -14.71
C GLY A 274 44.52 -28.56 -14.02
N ALA A 275 45.76 -28.62 -13.53
CA ALA A 275 46.29 -29.75 -12.77
C ALA A 275 45.68 -29.89 -11.36
N ARG A 276 44.97 -28.87 -10.85
CA ARG A 276 44.26 -28.89 -9.57
C ARG A 276 42.78 -28.55 -9.79
N LEU A 277 41.89 -29.51 -9.51
CA LEU A 277 40.43 -29.34 -9.62
C LEU A 277 39.90 -28.16 -8.78
N ASP A 278 40.59 -27.85 -7.66
CA ASP A 278 40.24 -26.74 -6.76
C ASP A 278 40.50 -25.35 -7.36
N SER A 279 41.21 -25.27 -8.49
CA SER A 279 41.58 -23.99 -9.13
C SER A 279 40.61 -23.55 -10.23
N GLN A 280 39.68 -24.41 -10.66
CA GLN A 280 38.68 -24.06 -11.66
C GLN A 280 37.44 -23.48 -10.98
N TYR A 281 36.97 -22.34 -11.47
CA TYR A 281 35.73 -21.70 -11.01
C TYR A 281 34.93 -21.15 -12.20
N GLU A 282 33.62 -21.05 -12.02
CA GLU A 282 32.71 -20.33 -12.92
C GLU A 282 32.49 -18.93 -12.37
N LEU A 283 32.65 -17.91 -13.21
CA LEU A 283 32.37 -16.53 -12.85
C LEU A 283 30.88 -16.24 -13.06
N VAL A 284 30.20 -15.73 -12.04
CA VAL A 284 28.80 -15.32 -12.12
C VAL A 284 28.70 -13.87 -11.67
N TRP A 285 28.28 -13.01 -12.60
CA TRP A 285 28.04 -11.60 -12.30
C TRP A 285 26.59 -11.35 -11.90
N VAL A 286 26.40 -10.68 -10.77
CA VAL A 286 25.11 -10.27 -10.23
C VAL A 286 25.07 -8.74 -10.20
N PRO A 287 24.44 -8.09 -11.19
CA PRO A 287 24.38 -6.64 -11.23
C PRO A 287 23.43 -6.12 -10.15
N ILE A 288 23.88 -5.11 -9.40
CA ILE A 288 23.04 -4.34 -8.48
C ILE A 288 22.74 -2.99 -9.12
N MET A 289 21.47 -2.62 -9.18
CA MET A 289 21.04 -1.29 -9.60
C MET A 289 20.37 -0.58 -8.44
N ASP A 290 20.46 0.75 -8.42
CA ASP A 290 19.64 1.56 -7.53
C ASP A 290 18.15 1.34 -7.86
N HIS A 291 17.32 1.25 -6.82
CA HIS A 291 15.88 1.07 -6.91
C HIS A 291 15.19 2.20 -7.68
N SER A 292 15.83 3.36 -7.81
CA SER A 292 15.36 4.50 -8.59
C SER A 292 15.47 4.28 -10.12
N VAL A 293 16.29 3.33 -10.58
CA VAL A 293 16.60 3.11 -11.99
C VAL A 293 15.69 2.03 -12.58
N GLN A 294 14.87 2.42 -13.57
CA GLN A 294 14.06 1.46 -14.33
C GLN A 294 14.91 0.75 -15.39
N TRP A 295 14.63 -0.55 -15.61
CA TRP A 295 15.26 -1.33 -16.66
C TRP A 295 14.78 -0.86 -18.04
N SER A 296 15.58 -0.03 -18.71
CA SER A 296 15.33 0.48 -20.06
C SER A 296 16.10 -0.32 -21.12
N ASP A 297 15.79 -0.10 -22.40
CA ASP A 297 16.55 -0.69 -23.51
C ASP A 297 18.03 -0.29 -23.48
N THR A 298 18.34 0.94 -23.05
CA THR A 298 19.73 1.41 -22.90
C THR A 298 20.49 0.67 -21.80
N VAL A 299 19.84 0.42 -20.66
CA VAL A 299 20.39 -0.39 -19.56
C VAL A 299 20.59 -1.84 -20.02
N ASN A 300 19.66 -2.39 -20.80
CA ASN A 300 19.75 -3.73 -21.34
C ASN A 300 20.91 -3.88 -22.34
N GLU A 301 21.11 -2.89 -23.22
CA GLU A 301 22.26 -2.87 -24.14
C GLU A 301 23.58 -2.79 -23.37
N LYS A 302 23.68 -1.92 -22.36
CA LYS A 302 24.86 -1.82 -21.49
C LYS A 302 25.12 -3.11 -20.70
N PHE A 303 24.07 -3.74 -20.18
CA PHE A 303 24.19 -5.03 -19.52
C PHE A 303 24.77 -6.08 -20.47
N LYS A 304 24.24 -6.17 -21.71
CA LYS A 304 24.72 -7.12 -22.72
C LYS A 304 26.15 -6.86 -23.20
N SER A 305 26.64 -5.62 -23.17
CA SER A 305 28.02 -5.30 -23.55
C SER A 305 29.04 -5.76 -22.50
N ILE A 306 28.62 -5.93 -21.24
CA ILE A 306 29.47 -6.36 -20.12
C ILE A 306 29.48 -7.90 -19.97
N ILE A 307 28.56 -8.61 -20.63
CA ILE A 307 28.53 -10.08 -20.60
C ILE A 307 29.76 -10.63 -21.34
N ILE A 308 30.73 -11.15 -20.58
CA ILE A 308 31.94 -11.82 -21.07
C ILE A 308 31.58 -13.25 -21.52
N PRO A 309 32.14 -13.77 -22.63
CA PRO A 309 31.95 -15.15 -23.10
C PRO A 309 32.43 -16.26 -22.15
#